data_AF-A0AA47BVC9-F1
#
_entry.id   AF-A0AA47BVC9-F1
#
_cell.length_a   1.000
_cell.length_b   1.000
_cell.length_c   1.000
_cell.angle_alpha   90.00
_cell.angle_beta   90.00
_cell.angle_gamma   90.00
#
_symmetry.space_group_name_H-M   'P 1'
#
loop_
_entity.id
_entity.type
_entity.pdbx_description
1 polymer ?
#
loop_
_entity_poly.entity_id
_entity_poly.type
_entity_poly.pdbx_seq_one_letter_code
_entity_poly.pdbx_strand_id
1 'polypeptide(L)'
;MLIEPEQRAPMSSESMLAFSRSFLSTRDYVGLLESTLEGNEAPGICGLYNKWERSLRNDLVKLRAKRLNLDADEYCREAASVYGTAQIAVESVMMDSPLKAELYLHQCRWAKIDELAAGRLFDIEFIRSYRMKLLLLERRSKFNEELGFKAYRSLYNRVLLASGIEPR
;
A
#
# COMPACT_ATOMS: atom_id res chain seq x y z
N MET A 1 1.61 18.13 10.48
CA MET A 1 0.64 17.38 9.65
C MET A 1 -0.57 17.04 10.51
N LEU A 2 -1.76 16.84 9.93
CA LEU A 2 -3.00 16.59 10.68
C LEU A 2 -3.15 15.15 11.22
N ILE A 3 -2.36 14.21 10.73
CA ILE A 3 -2.42 12.78 11.10
C ILE A 3 -1.03 12.13 11.05
N GLU A 4 -0.80 11.14 11.90
CA GLU A 4 0.46 10.39 12.06
C GLU A 4 0.38 8.98 11.42
N PRO A 5 1.50 8.36 11.01
CA PRO A 5 1.53 7.03 10.40
C PRO A 5 1.18 5.88 11.37
N GLU A 6 1.24 6.13 12.69
CA GLU A 6 1.12 5.09 13.70
C GLU A 6 -0.18 5.11 14.51
N GLN A 7 -0.95 6.18 14.36
CA GLN A 7 -2.20 6.32 15.08
C GLN A 7 -3.32 5.49 14.44
N ARG A 8 -4.42 5.32 15.18
CA ARG A 8 -5.66 4.79 14.61
C ARG A 8 -6.24 5.79 13.60
N ALA A 9 -6.83 5.28 12.53
CA ALA A 9 -7.57 6.10 11.58
C ALA A 9 -8.65 6.92 12.33
N PRO A 10 -8.63 8.27 12.26
CA PRO A 10 -9.57 9.11 13.00
C PRO A 10 -11.01 8.96 12.48
N MET A 11 -11.15 8.56 11.22
CA MET A 11 -12.40 8.17 10.58
C MET A 11 -12.09 7.22 9.42
N SER A 12 -13.11 6.55 8.87
CA SER A 12 -12.92 5.75 7.68
C SER A 12 -12.80 6.64 6.43
N SER A 13 -12.13 6.10 5.41
CA SER A 13 -12.02 6.72 4.10
C SER A 13 -13.40 6.90 3.44
N GLU A 14 -14.35 5.99 3.70
CA GLU A 14 -15.74 6.08 3.24
C GLU A 14 -16.51 7.21 3.92
N SER A 15 -16.38 7.37 5.24
CA SER A 15 -17.01 8.47 5.96
C SER A 15 -16.46 9.83 5.51
N MET A 16 -15.16 9.91 5.26
CA MET A 16 -14.52 11.11 4.71
C MET A 16 -15.08 11.45 3.32
N LEU A 17 -15.24 10.45 2.44
CA LEU A 17 -15.86 10.64 1.13
C LEU A 17 -17.30 11.16 1.26
N ALA A 18 -18.13 10.53 2.09
CA ALA A 18 -19.51 10.95 2.29
C ALA A 18 -19.58 12.41 2.77
N PHE A 19 -18.72 12.78 3.71
CA PHE A 19 -18.63 14.15 4.21
C PHE A 19 -18.21 15.16 3.13
N SER A 20 -17.20 14.82 2.32
CA SER A 20 -16.66 15.71 1.27
C SER A 20 -17.64 16.03 0.14
N ARG A 21 -18.67 15.20 -0.06
CA ARG A 21 -19.64 15.35 -1.15
C ARG A 21 -20.38 16.69 -1.14
N SER A 22 -20.65 17.24 0.04
CA SER A 22 -21.39 18.50 0.20
C SER A 22 -20.53 19.75 -0.03
N PHE A 23 -19.20 19.60 -0.05
CA PHE A 23 -18.25 20.71 -0.10
C PHE A 23 -17.46 20.81 -1.40
N LEU A 24 -17.50 19.77 -2.24
CA LEU A 24 -16.70 19.68 -3.47
C LEU A 24 -17.56 19.80 -4.73
N SER A 25 -16.95 20.34 -5.78
CA SER A 25 -17.54 20.28 -7.12
C SER A 25 -17.69 18.82 -7.57
N THR A 26 -18.62 18.54 -8.50
CA THR A 26 -18.81 17.18 -9.02
C THR A 26 -17.53 16.62 -9.62
N ARG A 27 -16.75 17.45 -10.33
CA ARG A 27 -15.48 17.06 -10.94
C ARG A 27 -14.44 16.68 -9.87
N ASP A 28 -14.27 17.52 -8.85
CA ASP A 28 -13.29 17.27 -7.80
C ASP A 28 -13.65 16.07 -6.95
N TYR A 29 -14.95 15.86 -6.70
CA TYR A 29 -15.44 14.69 -5.99
C TYR A 29 -15.20 13.39 -6.77
N VAL A 30 -15.40 13.37 -8.08
CA VAL A 30 -15.09 12.19 -8.92
C VAL A 30 -13.59 11.91 -8.90
N GLY A 31 -12.75 12.93 -9.09
CA GLY A 31 -11.30 12.75 -8.98
C GLY A 31 -10.84 12.39 -7.58
N LEU A 32 -11.57 12.78 -6.54
CA LEU A 32 -11.35 12.29 -5.19
C LEU A 32 -11.75 10.83 -5.08
N LEU A 33 -12.90 10.38 -5.58
CA LEU A 33 -13.33 8.97 -5.56
C LEU A 33 -12.32 8.01 -6.19
N GLU A 34 -11.69 8.45 -7.27
CA GLU A 34 -10.62 7.71 -7.98
C GLU A 34 -9.30 7.65 -7.21
N SER A 35 -9.14 8.40 -6.10
CA SER A 35 -7.94 8.32 -5.28
C SER A 35 -7.87 6.97 -4.54
N THR A 36 -7.12 6.04 -5.09
CA THR A 36 -6.87 4.73 -4.51
C THR A 36 -5.36 4.51 -4.28
N LEU A 37 -5.03 3.57 -3.40
CA LEU A 37 -3.63 3.12 -3.21
C LEU A 37 -3.15 2.19 -4.33
N GLU A 38 -4.10 1.65 -5.11
CA GLU A 38 -3.85 0.73 -6.21
C GLU A 38 -4.72 1.16 -7.40
N GLY A 39 -4.09 1.44 -8.55
CA GLY A 39 -4.81 1.88 -9.73
C GLY A 39 -3.89 2.07 -10.94
N ASN A 40 -4.49 2.07 -12.12
CA ASN A 40 -3.77 2.32 -13.37
C ASN A 40 -3.72 3.80 -13.72
N GLU A 41 -4.83 4.50 -13.54
CA GLU A 41 -4.99 5.90 -13.86
C GLU A 41 -5.70 6.59 -12.70
N ALA A 42 -5.04 7.59 -12.12
CA ALA A 42 -5.60 8.44 -11.09
C ALA A 42 -5.09 9.86 -11.29
N PRO A 43 -5.89 10.90 -11.02
CA PRO A 43 -5.50 12.28 -11.22
C PRO A 43 -4.47 12.75 -10.19
N GLY A 44 -3.65 13.73 -10.58
CA GLY A 44 -2.78 14.48 -9.67
C GLY A 44 -1.75 13.62 -8.94
N ILE A 45 -1.61 13.84 -7.62
CA ILE A 45 -0.62 13.14 -6.79
C ILE A 45 -0.86 11.63 -6.74
N CYS A 46 -2.11 11.18 -6.89
CA CYS A 46 -2.46 9.76 -6.87
C CYS A 46 -1.83 9.02 -8.05
N GLY A 47 -1.82 9.63 -9.23
CA GLY A 47 -1.17 9.07 -10.41
C GLY A 47 0.35 8.95 -10.25
N LEU A 48 0.98 9.96 -9.66
CA LEU A 48 2.43 9.93 -9.35
C LEU A 48 2.77 8.85 -8.34
N TYR A 49 1.95 8.72 -7.28
CA TYR A 49 2.09 7.66 -6.30
C TYR A 49 1.90 6.27 -6.92
N ASN A 50 0.90 6.08 -7.78
CA ASN A 50 0.64 4.79 -8.42
C ASN A 50 1.81 4.33 -9.31
N LYS A 51 2.47 5.27 -10.01
CA LYS A 51 3.70 4.97 -10.75
C LYS A 51 4.84 4.51 -9.83
N TRP A 52 5.04 5.23 -8.73
CA TRP A 52 6.05 4.87 -7.73
C TRP A 52 5.75 3.51 -7.06
N GLU A 53 4.51 3.27 -6.63
CA GLU A 53 4.09 2.00 -6.00
C GLU A 53 4.21 0.82 -6.98
N ARG A 54 3.94 1.04 -8.28
CA ARG A 54 4.14 0.00 -9.30
C ARG A 54 5.61 -0.33 -9.49
N SER A 55 6.49 0.67 -9.54
CA SER A 55 7.94 0.46 -9.58
C SER A 55 8.43 -0.33 -8.36
N LEU A 56 8.01 0.06 -7.15
CA LEU A 56 8.33 -0.67 -5.92
C LEU A 56 7.87 -2.13 -5.94
N ARG A 57 6.65 -2.39 -6.43
CA ARG A 57 6.14 -3.77 -6.56
C ARG A 57 6.94 -4.58 -7.55
N ASN A 58 7.33 -4.01 -8.68
CA ASN A 58 8.18 -4.69 -9.66
C ASN A 58 9.56 -5.02 -9.06
N ASP A 59 10.15 -4.12 -8.29
CA ASP A 59 11.44 -4.37 -7.63
C ASP A 59 11.33 -5.51 -6.59
N LEU A 60 10.24 -5.54 -5.82
CA LEU A 60 9.95 -6.66 -4.91
C LEU A 60 9.75 -7.99 -5.66
N VAL A 61 9.06 -7.97 -6.82
CA VAL A 61 8.87 -9.14 -7.67
C VAL A 61 10.21 -9.66 -8.18
N LYS A 62 11.09 -8.79 -8.69
CA LYS A 62 12.42 -9.18 -9.16
C LYS A 62 13.25 -9.85 -8.08
N LEU A 63 13.27 -9.30 -6.86
CA LEU A 63 13.97 -9.90 -5.72
C LEU A 63 13.39 -11.27 -5.35
N ARG A 64 12.06 -11.40 -5.36
CA ARG A 64 11.38 -12.66 -5.04
C ARG A 64 11.60 -13.73 -6.12
N ALA A 65 11.50 -13.37 -7.39
CA ALA A 65 11.72 -14.26 -8.53
C ALA A 65 13.16 -14.78 -8.57
N LYS A 66 14.14 -13.89 -8.34
CA LYS A 66 15.55 -14.26 -8.21
C LYS A 66 15.77 -15.30 -7.10
N ARG A 67 15.10 -15.15 -5.95
CA ARG A 67 15.21 -16.12 -4.84
C ARG A 67 14.59 -17.49 -5.18
N LEU A 68 13.58 -17.50 -6.05
CA LEU A 68 12.87 -18.72 -6.46
C LEU A 68 13.39 -19.31 -7.78
N ASN A 69 14.46 -18.75 -8.37
CA ASN A 69 14.96 -19.10 -9.70
C ASN A 69 13.86 -19.08 -10.78
N LEU A 70 12.95 -18.10 -10.70
CA LEU A 70 11.91 -17.85 -11.69
C LEU A 70 12.30 -16.66 -12.57
N ASP A 71 11.75 -16.60 -13.78
CA ASP A 71 11.85 -15.40 -14.62
C ASP A 71 11.00 -14.27 -14.00
N ALA A 72 11.61 -13.11 -13.79
CA ALA A 72 10.93 -11.96 -13.18
C ALA A 72 10.05 -11.21 -14.19
N ASP A 73 10.39 -11.26 -15.47
CA ASP A 73 9.73 -10.45 -16.50
C ASP A 73 8.29 -10.92 -16.76
N GLU A 74 8.01 -12.21 -16.54
CA GLU A 74 6.66 -12.78 -16.62
C GLU A 74 5.68 -12.19 -15.59
N TYR A 75 6.18 -11.73 -14.45
CA TYR A 75 5.37 -11.25 -13.32
C TYR A 75 5.42 -9.73 -13.13
N CYS A 76 6.33 -9.06 -13.82
CA CYS A 76 6.45 -7.60 -13.77
C CYS A 76 5.36 -6.94 -14.60
N ARG A 77 4.84 -5.81 -14.11
CA ARG A 77 3.92 -4.97 -14.88
C ARG A 77 4.71 -3.92 -15.64
N GLU A 78 4.25 -3.56 -16.83
CA GLU A 78 4.86 -2.46 -17.60
C GLU A 78 4.82 -1.15 -16.80
N ALA A 79 6.01 -0.64 -16.46
CA ALA A 79 6.18 0.57 -15.68
C ALA A 79 7.60 1.10 -15.87
N ALA A 80 7.73 2.43 -15.94
CA ALA A 80 9.04 3.06 -15.82
C ALA A 80 9.62 2.82 -14.41
N SER A 81 10.92 2.54 -14.35
CA SER A 81 11.63 2.47 -13.08
C SER A 81 11.65 3.85 -12.43
N VAL A 82 11.27 3.92 -11.16
CA VAL A 82 11.32 5.13 -10.34
C VAL A 82 12.52 5.05 -9.40
N TYR A 83 13.23 6.16 -9.26
CA TYR A 83 14.41 6.21 -8.37
C TYR A 83 14.03 5.90 -6.93
N GLY A 84 14.93 5.20 -6.21
CA GLY A 84 14.79 4.87 -4.80
C GLY A 84 13.93 3.63 -4.48
N THR A 85 13.09 3.15 -5.40
CA THR A 85 12.22 1.99 -5.13
C THR A 85 12.99 0.69 -4.94
N ALA A 86 14.09 0.51 -5.68
CA ALA A 86 14.92 -0.67 -5.58
C ALA A 86 15.59 -0.81 -4.20
N GLN A 87 16.06 0.30 -3.62
CA GLN A 87 16.67 0.30 -2.29
C GLN A 87 15.64 -0.07 -1.22
N ILE A 88 14.44 0.52 -1.28
CA ILE A 88 13.33 0.19 -0.38
C ILE A 88 12.98 -1.30 -0.47
N ALA A 89 12.93 -1.85 -1.69
CA ALA A 89 12.64 -3.26 -1.90
C ALA A 89 13.71 -4.15 -1.23
N VAL A 90 15.00 -3.85 -1.44
CA VAL A 90 16.11 -4.58 -0.82
C VAL A 90 16.03 -4.52 0.70
N GLU A 91 15.87 -3.32 1.28
CA GLU A 91 15.78 -3.15 2.74
C GLU A 91 14.62 -3.95 3.33
N SER A 92 13.44 -3.93 2.68
CA SER A 92 12.27 -4.67 3.15
C SER A 92 12.49 -6.19 3.18
N VAL A 93 13.23 -6.74 2.20
CA VAL A 93 13.50 -8.18 2.09
C VAL A 93 14.55 -8.63 3.10
N MET A 94 15.42 -7.74 3.56
CA MET A 94 16.45 -8.02 4.56
C MET A 94 15.93 -7.97 6.02
N MET A 95 14.69 -7.53 6.23
CA MET A 95 14.10 -7.45 7.58
C MET A 95 13.87 -8.84 8.20
N ASP A 96 14.09 -8.96 9.51
CA ASP A 96 14.04 -10.25 10.23
C ASP A 96 12.65 -10.91 10.28
N SER A 97 11.58 -10.14 10.07
CA SER A 97 10.22 -10.66 10.12
C SER A 97 9.31 -10.04 9.06
N PRO A 98 8.30 -10.80 8.56
CA PRO A 98 7.33 -10.26 7.62
C PRO A 98 6.58 -9.04 8.15
N LEU A 99 6.29 -9.01 9.46
CA LEU A 99 5.63 -7.87 10.08
C LEU A 99 6.52 -6.62 10.07
N LYS A 100 7.81 -6.75 10.40
CA LYS A 100 8.77 -5.63 10.30
C LYS A 100 8.88 -5.11 8.86
N ALA A 101 8.94 -6.01 7.88
CA ALA A 101 8.98 -5.65 6.47
C ALA A 101 7.73 -4.85 6.04
N GLU A 102 6.53 -5.31 6.43
CA GLU A 102 5.28 -4.61 6.11
C GLU A 102 5.16 -3.24 6.79
N LEU A 103 5.62 -3.11 8.05
CA LEU A 103 5.65 -1.84 8.76
C LEU A 103 6.63 -0.86 8.12
N TYR A 104 7.81 -1.33 7.71
CA TYR A 104 8.79 -0.53 6.97
C TYR A 104 8.21 -0.05 5.64
N LEU A 105 7.65 -0.95 4.83
CA LEU A 105 7.01 -0.57 3.56
C LEU A 105 5.84 0.40 3.76
N HIS A 106 5.08 0.26 4.85
CA HIS A 106 4.03 1.19 5.22
C HIS A 106 4.58 2.60 5.50
N GLN A 107 5.68 2.71 6.25
CA GLN A 107 6.35 3.99 6.50
C GLN A 107 6.87 4.63 5.21
N CYS A 108 7.50 3.85 4.32
CA CYS A 108 7.95 4.36 3.02
C CYS A 108 6.80 4.90 2.16
N ARG A 109 5.66 4.19 2.13
CA ARG A 109 4.44 4.65 1.43
C ARG A 109 3.91 5.95 2.00
N TRP A 110 3.88 6.05 3.33
CA TRP A 110 3.47 7.27 4.01
C TRP A 110 4.38 8.44 3.65
N ALA A 111 5.69 8.26 3.78
CA ALA A 111 6.70 9.27 3.43
C ALA A 111 6.58 9.70 1.96
N LYS A 112 6.24 8.78 1.04
CA LYS A 112 6.03 9.16 -0.35
C LYS A 112 4.81 10.05 -0.55
N ILE A 113 3.70 9.78 0.16
CA ILE A 113 2.53 10.65 0.11
C ILE A 113 2.87 12.03 0.68
N ASP A 114 3.65 12.09 1.76
CA ASP A 114 4.13 13.33 2.36
C ASP A 114 5.00 14.16 1.40
N GLU A 115 5.92 13.50 0.72
CA GLU A 115 6.75 14.11 -0.32
C GLU A 115 5.90 14.69 -1.46
N LEU A 116 4.94 13.92 -1.99
CA LEU A 116 4.08 14.36 -3.10
C LEU A 116 3.11 15.48 -2.70
N ALA A 117 2.70 15.52 -1.44
CA ALA A 117 1.83 16.56 -0.89
C ALA A 117 2.60 17.77 -0.34
N ALA A 118 3.94 17.78 -0.39
CA ALA A 118 4.75 18.87 0.13
C ALA A 118 4.38 20.20 -0.55
N GLY A 119 4.14 21.24 0.25
CA GLY A 119 3.72 22.57 -0.25
C GLY A 119 2.26 22.68 -0.69
N ARG A 120 1.47 21.60 -0.60
CA ARG A 120 0.05 21.57 -0.94
C ARG A 120 -0.77 21.74 0.34
N LEU A 121 -1.26 22.95 0.61
CA LEU A 121 -1.95 23.26 1.88
C LEU A 121 -3.47 23.47 1.72
N PHE A 122 -3.92 23.96 0.56
CA PHE A 122 -5.32 24.40 0.35
C PHE A 122 -5.87 24.04 -1.03
N ASP A 123 -5.47 22.89 -1.57
CA ASP A 123 -5.98 22.40 -2.85
C ASP A 123 -6.58 21.00 -2.75
N ILE A 124 -7.20 20.55 -3.84
CA ILE A 124 -7.79 19.22 -3.92
C ILE A 124 -6.76 18.11 -3.73
N GLU A 125 -5.47 18.36 -4.05
CA GLU A 125 -4.41 17.39 -3.84
C GLU A 125 -4.14 17.16 -2.35
N PHE A 126 -4.26 18.21 -1.52
CA PHE A 126 -4.22 18.04 -0.07
C PHE A 126 -5.31 17.07 0.42
N ILE A 127 -6.55 17.22 -0.07
CA ILE A 127 -7.67 16.35 0.28
C ILE A 127 -7.44 14.91 -0.19
N ARG A 128 -6.91 14.73 -1.41
CA ARG A 128 -6.51 13.41 -1.93
C ARG A 128 -5.42 12.76 -1.08
N SER A 129 -4.40 13.53 -0.69
CA SER A 129 -3.30 13.02 0.15
C SER A 129 -3.82 12.54 1.51
N TYR A 130 -4.77 13.28 2.09
CA TYR A 130 -5.43 12.92 3.33
C TYR A 130 -6.22 11.61 3.18
N ARG A 131 -7.00 11.46 2.11
CA ARG A 131 -7.71 10.21 1.82
C ARG A 131 -6.76 9.02 1.66
N MET A 132 -5.65 9.18 0.93
CA MET A 132 -4.66 8.12 0.76
C MET A 132 -4.02 7.69 2.09
N LYS A 133 -3.74 8.64 2.99
CA LYS A 133 -3.26 8.34 4.33
C LYS A 133 -4.30 7.60 5.17
N LEU A 134 -5.59 7.96 5.08
CA LEU A 134 -6.65 7.18 5.74
C LEU A 134 -6.68 5.73 5.24
N LEU A 135 -6.57 5.52 3.92
CA LEU A 135 -6.48 4.17 3.35
C LEU A 135 -5.26 3.40 3.87
N LEU A 136 -4.12 4.06 4.07
CA LEU A 136 -2.94 3.44 4.68
C LEU A 136 -3.21 3.06 6.15
N LEU A 137 -3.82 3.93 6.95
CA LEU A 137 -4.16 3.63 8.34
C LEU A 137 -5.17 2.48 8.45
N GLU A 138 -6.15 2.44 7.56
CA GLU A 138 -7.11 1.33 7.45
C GLU A 138 -6.44 0.02 7.04
N ARG A 139 -5.39 0.06 6.21
CA ARG A 139 -4.58 -1.10 5.91
C ARG A 139 -3.75 -1.53 7.11
N ARG A 140 -3.11 -0.60 7.81
CA ARG A 140 -2.29 -0.88 9.01
C ARG A 140 -3.12 -1.47 10.14
N SER A 141 -4.38 -1.05 10.33
CA SER A 141 -5.25 -1.62 11.36
C SER A 141 -5.54 -3.11 11.16
N LYS A 142 -5.33 -3.64 9.94
CA LYS A 142 -5.43 -5.07 9.62
C LYS A 142 -4.14 -5.85 9.93
N PHE A 143 -3.05 -5.18 10.27
CA PHE A 143 -1.79 -5.82 10.68
C PHE A 143 -1.95 -6.30 12.12
N ASN A 144 -2.55 -7.48 12.27
CA ASN A 144 -2.75 -8.13 13.55
C ASN A 144 -2.04 -9.49 13.53
N GLU A 145 -1.04 -9.64 14.38
CA GLU A 145 -0.20 -10.83 14.46
C GLU A 145 -0.99 -12.09 14.83
N GLU A 146 -1.92 -12.01 15.78
CA GLU A 146 -2.74 -13.15 16.21
C GLU A 146 -3.66 -13.62 15.08
N LEU A 147 -4.30 -12.68 14.36
CA LEU A 147 -5.13 -13.00 13.21
C LEU A 147 -4.28 -13.59 12.07
N GLY A 148 -3.08 -13.05 11.85
CA GLY A 148 -2.11 -13.57 10.90
C GLY A 148 -1.71 -15.01 11.21
N PHE A 149 -1.40 -15.31 12.48
CA PHE A 149 -1.03 -16.66 12.92
C PHE A 149 -2.18 -17.65 12.77
N LYS A 150 -3.42 -17.26 13.13
CA LYS A 150 -4.61 -18.09 12.91
C LYS A 150 -4.82 -18.41 11.43
N ALA A 151 -4.69 -17.40 10.55
CA ALA A 151 -4.81 -17.58 9.10
C ALA A 151 -3.72 -18.51 8.54
N TYR A 152 -2.47 -18.32 8.98
CA TYR A 152 -1.35 -19.19 8.64
C TYR A 152 -1.62 -20.64 9.03
N ARG A 153 -2.03 -20.90 10.28
CA ARG A 153 -2.32 -22.25 10.77
C ARG A 153 -3.43 -22.93 9.98
N SER A 154 -4.47 -22.18 9.60
CA SER A 154 -5.55 -22.68 8.74
C SER A 154 -5.05 -23.06 7.34
N LEU A 155 -4.19 -22.23 6.73
CA LEU A 155 -3.57 -22.52 5.42
C LEU A 155 -2.67 -23.75 5.49
N TYR A 156 -1.81 -23.82 6.51
CA TYR A 156 -0.92 -24.95 6.76
C TYR A 156 -1.70 -26.25 6.89
N ASN A 157 -2.74 -26.28 7.72
CA ASN A 157 -3.60 -27.45 7.88
C ASN A 157 -4.27 -27.87 6.56
N ARG A 158 -4.73 -26.91 5.74
CA ARG A 158 -5.31 -27.21 4.43
C ARG A 158 -4.30 -27.85 3.48
N VAL A 159 -3.07 -27.34 3.42
CA VAL A 159 -1.99 -27.90 2.60
C VAL A 159 -1.61 -29.29 3.09
N LEU A 160 -1.55 -29.49 4.41
CA LEU A 160 -1.23 -30.79 5.03
C LEU A 160 -2.28 -31.86 4.69
N LEU A 161 -3.56 -31.52 4.87
CA LEU A 161 -4.70 -32.38 4.52
C LEU A 161 -4.73 -32.71 3.02
N ALA A 162 -4.49 -31.72 2.16
CA ALA A 162 -4.41 -31.94 0.72
C ALA A 162 -3.22 -32.83 0.31
N SER A 163 -2.19 -32.92 1.14
CA SER A 163 -1.00 -33.75 0.93
C SER A 163 -1.12 -35.15 1.55
N GLY A 164 -2.27 -35.50 2.15
CA GLY A 164 -2.52 -36.83 2.72
C GLY A 164 -1.83 -37.10 4.07
N ILE A 165 -1.32 -36.06 4.75
CA ILE A 165 -0.66 -36.16 6.05
C ILE A 165 -1.63 -35.60 7.10
N GLU A 166 -2.04 -36.41 8.08
CA GLU A 166 -2.93 -35.93 9.15
C GLU A 166 -2.18 -34.98 10.11
N PRO A 167 -2.78 -33.82 10.46
CA PRO A 167 -2.19 -32.89 11.41
C PRO A 167 -2.20 -33.50 12.82
N ARG A 168 -1.04 -33.55 13.48
CA ARG A 168 -0.91 -33.89 14.91
C ARG A 168 -1.30 -32.71 15.80
#